data_AF-A0A9N9JXA0-F1
#
_entry.id   AF-A0A9N9JXA0-F1
#
_cell.length_a   1.000
_cell.length_b   1.000
_cell.length_c   1.000
_cell.angle_alpha   90.00
_cell.angle_beta   90.00
_cell.angle_gamma   90.00
#
_symmetry.space_group_name_H-M   'P 1'
#
loop_
_entity.id
_entity.type
_entity.pdbx_description
1 polymer ?
#
loop_
_entity_poly.entity_id
_entity_poly.type
_entity_poly.pdbx_seq_one_letter_code
_entity_poly.pdbx_strand_id
1 'polypeptide(L)' 'MFEATFDKAALFKHIIKATRELVTNINIKFTEYDINFTSINSLYITFISVHLDKKSFEKYIYD' A
#
# COMPACT_ATOMS: atom_id res chain seq x y z
N MET A 1 -3.16 -2.29 -17.91
CA MET A 1 -2.75 -3.45 -17.08
C MET A 1 -1.80 -2.95 -16.02
N PHE A 2 -1.92 -3.38 -14.75
CA PHE A 2 -1.02 -2.95 -13.68
C PHE A 2 -0.08 -4.08 -13.24
N GLU A 3 1.22 -3.82 -13.18
CA GLU A 3 2.21 -4.76 -12.67
C GLU A 3 3.25 -4.00 -11.83
N ALA A 4 3.45 -4.43 -10.58
CA ALA A 4 4.50 -3.90 -9.72
C ALA A 4 5.25 -5.03 -9.00
N THR A 5 6.58 -4.98 -9.03
CA THR A 5 7.45 -5.98 -8.42
C THR A 5 8.32 -5.32 -7.36
N PHE A 6 8.30 -5.85 -6.14
CA PHE A 6 9.17 -5.38 -5.06
C PHE A 6 10.53 -6.09 -5.13
N ASP A 7 11.62 -5.34 -4.97
CA ASP A 7 12.97 -5.91 -4.73
C ASP A 7 12.97 -6.78 -3.46
N LYS A 8 12.28 -6.31 -2.40
CA LYS A 8 12.17 -7.02 -1.11
C LYS A 8 10.73 -7.14 -0.64
N ALA A 9 10.12 -8.30 -0.88
CA ALA A 9 8.77 -8.63 -0.42
C ALA A 9 8.59 -8.51 1.12
N ALA A 10 9.68 -8.63 1.89
CA ALA A 10 9.66 -8.48 3.34
C ALA A 10 9.18 -7.09 3.81
N LEU A 11 9.43 -6.03 3.03
CA LEU A 11 9.03 -4.67 3.36
C LEU A 11 7.52 -4.50 3.25
N PHE A 12 6.95 -4.93 2.11
CA PHE A 12 5.50 -4.93 1.92
C PHE A 12 4.78 -5.79 2.97
N LYS A 13 5.35 -6.96 3.30
CA LYS A 13 4.83 -7.83 4.36
C LYS A 13 4.76 -7.12 5.72
N HIS A 14 5.78 -6.34 6.08
CA HIS A 14 5.77 -5.57 7.33
C HIS A 14 4.67 -4.49 7.34
N ILE A 15 4.52 -3.77 6.22
CA ILE A 15 3.47 -2.75 6.07
C ILE A 15 2.08 -3.39 6.25
N ILE A 16 1.80 -4.49 5.55
CA ILE A 16 0.51 -5.19 5.66
C ILE A 16 0.29 -5.78 7.06
N LYS A 17 1.34 -6.27 7.72
CA LYS A 17 1.23 -6.78 9.10
C LYS A 17 0.88 -5.66 10.09
N ALA A 18 1.47 -4.48 9.94
CA ALA A 18 1.16 -3.33 10.80
C ALA A 18 -0.25 -2.77 10.53
N THR A 19 -0.69 -2.74 9.27
CA THR A 19 -1.99 -2.15 8.91
C THR A 19 -3.16 -3.05 9.30
N ARG A 20 -3.04 -4.38 9.13
CA ARG A 20 -4.12 -5.33 9.46
C ARG A 20 -4.49 -5.38 10.94
N GLU A 21 -3.59 -4.94 11.83
CA GLU A 21 -3.85 -4.86 13.27
C GLU A 21 -4.81 -3.69 13.61
N LEU A 22 -4.98 -2.75 12.68
CA LEU A 22 -5.72 -1.51 12.88
C LEU A 22 -6.96 -1.41 11.99
N VAL A 23 -6.91 -1.96 10.78
CA VAL A 23 -8.00 -1.89 9.78
C VAL A 23 -8.24 -3.24 9.11
N THR A 24 -9.52 -3.59 8.91
CA THR A 24 -9.92 -4.88 8.34
C THR A 24 -9.88 -4.88 6.82
N ASN A 25 -10.32 -3.78 6.19
CA ASN A 25 -10.40 -3.62 4.75
C ASN A 25 -9.65 -2.36 4.33
N ILE A 26 -8.92 -2.43 3.21
CA ILE A 26 -8.25 -1.29 2.59
C ILE A 26 -8.60 -1.26 1.09
N ASN A 27 -8.80 -0.07 0.56
CA ASN A 27 -8.90 0.14 -0.88
C ASN A 27 -7.54 0.61 -1.38
N ILE A 28 -6.88 -0.23 -2.15
CA ILE A 28 -5.58 0.09 -2.74
C ILE A 28 -5.83 0.83 -4.06
N LYS A 29 -5.30 2.06 -4.14
CA LYS A 29 -5.28 2.86 -5.36
C LYS A 29 -3.93 2.69 -6.04
N PHE A 30 -3.99 2.34 -7.31
CA PHE A 30 -2.82 2.24 -8.19
C PHE A 30 -2.85 3.43 -9.14
N THR A 31 -1.74 4.13 -9.30
CA THR A 31 -1.60 5.26 -10.22
C THR A 31 -0.35 5.10 -11.08
N GLU A 32 -0.14 5.98 -12.06
CA GLU A 32 1.10 6.01 -12.85
C GLU A 32 2.35 6.39 -12.03
N TYR A 33 2.17 6.90 -10.80
CA TYR A 33 3.25 7.38 -9.94
C TYR A 33 3.44 6.55 -8.67
N ASP A 34 2.40 5.90 -8.17
CA ASP A 34 2.41 5.30 -6.84
C ASP A 34 1.32 4.23 -6.62
N ILE A 35 1.55 3.43 -5.57
CA ILE A 35 0.51 2.66 -4.89
C ILE A 35 0.21 3.36 -3.57
N ASN A 36 -1.06 3.69 -3.33
CA ASN A 36 -1.47 4.32 -2.08
C ASN A 36 -2.76 3.72 -1.53
N PHE A 37 -2.92 3.79 -0.22
CA PHE A 37 -4.19 3.52 0.43
C PHE A 37 -4.33 4.35 1.71
N THR A 38 -5.55 4.75 1.98
CA THR A 38 -5.94 5.38 3.23
C THR A 38 -7.09 4.60 3.86
N SER A 39 -7.09 4.51 5.17
CA SER A 39 -8.18 3.87 5.90
C SER A 39 -8.27 4.43 7.31
N ILE A 40 -9.49 4.45 7.84
CA ILE A 40 -9.78 4.83 9.22
C ILE A 40 -10.32 3.59 9.94
N ASN A 41 -9.88 3.36 11.17
CA ASN A 41 -10.37 2.24 11.95
C ASN A 41 -11.85 2.41 12.33
N SER A 42 -12.52 1.33 12.73
CA SER A 42 -13.95 1.32 13.06
C SER A 42 -14.33 2.24 14.22
N LEU A 43 -13.37 2.56 15.09
CA LEU A 43 -13.53 3.46 16.22
C LEU A 43 -13.30 4.94 15.84
N TYR A 44 -12.93 5.23 14.59
CA TYR A 44 -12.61 6.57 14.09
C TYR A 44 -11.49 7.30 14.86
N ILE A 45 -10.62 6.55 15.56
CA ILE A 45 -9.51 7.10 16.36
C ILE A 45 -8.16 6.99 15.66
N THR A 46 -8.04 6.15 14.64
CA THR A 46 -6.78 5.91 13.94
C THR A 46 -6.96 6.06 12.45
N PHE A 47 -6.20 6.99 11.87
CA PHE A 47 -6.09 7.20 10.44
C PHE A 47 -4.74 6.66 9.96
N ILE A 48 -4.77 5.85 8.90
CA ILE A 48 -3.59 5.30 8.26
C ILE A 48 -3.54 5.84 6.84
N SER A 49 -2.37 6.32 6.44
CA SER A 49 -2.06 6.69 5.07
C SER A 49 -0.74 6.04 4.69
N VAL A 50 -0.77 5.19 3.67
CA VAL A 50 0.42 4.54 3.11
C VAL A 50 0.58 5.00 1.67
N HIS A 51 1.80 5.42 1.35
CA HIS A 51 2.19 5.87 0.02
C HIS A 51 3.50 5.19 -0.37
N LEU A 52 3.48 4.46 -1.48
CA LEU A 52 4.62 3.76 -2.05
C LEU A 52 4.85 4.32 -3.45
N ASP A 53 5.82 5.23 -3.57
CA ASP A 53 6.26 5.79 -4.85
C ASP A 53 6.78 4.66 -5.77
N LYS A 54 6.55 4.79 -7.09
CA LYS A 54 7.03 3.86 -8.11
C LYS A 54 8.51 3.51 -8.01
N LYS A 55 9.34 4.44 -7.49
CA LYS A 55 10.79 4.22 -7.25
C LYS A 55 11.08 3.16 -6.20
N SER A 56 10.09 2.80 -5.39
CA SER A 56 10.20 1.75 -4.35
C SER A 56 10.06 0.34 -4.92
N PHE A 57 9.77 0.21 -6.21
CA PHE A 57 9.55 -1.04 -6.92
C PHE A 57 10.69 -1.27 -7.92
N GLU A 58 11.07 -2.53 -8.11
CA GLU A 58 12.03 -2.94 -9.14
C GLU A 58 11.42 -2.80 -10.54
N LYS A 59 10.13 -3.14 -10.65
CA LYS A 59 9.33 -3.01 -11.87
C LYS A 59 8.01 -2.33 -11.54
N TYR A 60 7.61 -1.37 -12.37
CA TYR A 60 6.34 -0.65 -12.23
C TYR A 60 5.77 -0.32 -13.61
N ILE A 61 4.74 -1.06 -14.02
CA ILE A 61 4.02 -0.88 -15.29
C ILE A 61 2.60 -0.43 -14.97
N TYR A 62 2.20 0.68 -15.58
CA TYR A 62 0.87 1.25 -15.49
C TYR A 62 0.40 1.60 -16.89
N ASP A 63 -0.41 0.70 -17.49
CA ASP A 63 -1.08 0.87 -18.80
C ASP A 63 -2.59 1.06 -18.63
#